data_AF-A0A3D3IVZ1-F1
#
_entry.id   AF-A0A3D3IVZ1-F1
#
_cell.length_a   1.000
_cell.length_b   1.000
_cell.length_c   1.000
_cell.angle_alpha   90.00
_cell.angle_beta   90.00
_cell.angle_gamma   90.00
#
_symmetry.space_group_name_H-M   'P 1'
#
loop_
_entity.id
_entity.type
_entity.pdbx_description
1 polymer ?
#
loop_
_entity_poly.entity_id
_entity_poly.type
_entity_poly.pdbx_seq_one_letter_code
_entity_poly.pdbx_strand_id
1 'polypeptide(L)' 'YYFMMGDNRDNSQDSRVSSVVGYVPLENFVGRAERLFFSLDDDTAAWEIWKWPFAIRYDRLFSTIK' A
#
# COMPACT_ATOMS: atom_id res chain seq x y z
N TYR A 1 14.69 13.84 -9.18
CA TYR A 1 13.25 13.73 -9.51
C TYR A 1 12.98 12.36 -10.09
N TYR A 2 11.90 11.73 -9.66
CA TYR A 2 11.56 10.34 -9.98
C TYR A 2 10.13 10.27 -10.48
N PHE A 3 9.89 9.34 -11.41
CA PHE A 3 8.57 9.07 -11.95
C PHE A 3 7.98 7.85 -11.24
N MET A 4 6.88 8.04 -10.52
CA MET A 4 6.20 6.99 -9.78
C MET A 4 4.94 6.55 -10.52
N MET A 5 4.68 5.24 -10.52
CA MET A 5 3.44 4.66 -11.05
C MET A 5 2.89 3.65 -10.07
N GLY A 6 1.58 3.69 -9.84
CA GLY A 6 0.88 2.68 -9.06
C GLY A 6 0.62 1.42 -9.88
N ASP A 7 0.47 0.29 -9.20
CA ASP A 7 0.17 -0.98 -9.85
C ASP A 7 -1.29 -1.05 -10.35
N ASN A 8 -2.23 -0.44 -9.64
CA ASN A 8 -3.62 -0.30 -10.09
C ASN A 8 -3.74 0.89 -11.07
N ARG A 9 -3.32 0.66 -12.32
CA ARG A 9 -3.06 1.70 -13.33
C ARG A 9 -4.24 2.61 -13.62
N ASP A 10 -5.46 2.09 -13.64
CA ASP A 10 -6.66 2.86 -13.98
C ASP A 10 -7.21 3.64 -12.77
N ASN A 11 -6.82 3.26 -11.56
CA ASN A 11 -7.27 3.89 -10.31
C ASN A 11 -6.10 4.50 -9.51
N SER A 12 -5.03 4.90 -10.20
CA SER A 12 -3.85 5.49 -9.58
C SER A 12 -3.65 6.92 -10.07
N GLN A 13 -3.69 7.87 -9.14
CA GLN A 13 -3.29 9.26 -9.37
C GLN A 13 -1.79 9.40 -9.10
N ASP A 14 -0.98 8.98 -10.07
CA ASP A 14 0.48 8.97 -9.96
C ASP A 14 1.15 9.99 -10.89
N SER A 15 2.46 9.89 -11.11
CA SER A 15 3.24 10.87 -11.88
C SER A 15 2.75 11.06 -13.33
N ARG A 16 1.95 10.14 -13.87
CA ARG A 16 1.28 10.30 -15.18
C ARG A 16 0.30 11.48 -15.21
N VAL A 17 -0.30 11.81 -14.06
CA VAL A 17 -1.21 12.94 -13.90
C VAL A 17 -0.43 14.13 -13.34
N SER A 18 0.27 14.85 -14.23
CA SER A 18 1.16 15.95 -13.84
C SER A 18 0.44 17.11 -13.13
N SER A 19 -0.87 17.26 -13.34
CA SER A 19 -1.69 18.27 -12.65
C SER A 19 -1.96 17.94 -11.18
N VAL A 20 -1.76 16.70 -10.74
CA VAL A 20 -2.03 16.25 -9.36
C VAL A 20 -0.74 15.97 -8.61
N VAL A 21 0.12 15.10 -9.16
CA VAL A 21 1.36 14.67 -8.47
C VAL A 21 2.61 15.07 -9.25
N GLY A 22 2.70 14.71 -10.52
CA GLY A 22 3.91 14.94 -11.33
C GLY A 22 5.14 14.19 -10.79
N TYR A 23 6.33 14.70 -11.09
CA TYR A 23 7.59 14.08 -10.67
C TYR A 23 7.88 14.32 -9.18
N VAL A 24 8.38 13.29 -8.50
CA VAL A 24 8.67 13.34 -7.05
C VAL A 24 10.14 13.66 -6.81
N PRO A 25 10.50 14.71 -6.04
CA PRO A 25 11.89 15.00 -5.67
C PRO A 25 12.44 13.96 -4.68
N LEU A 26 13.78 13.82 -4.61
CA LEU A 26 14.40 12.82 -3.73
C LEU A 26 14.12 13.13 -2.25
N GLU A 27 14.01 14.41 -1.90
CA GLU A 27 13.77 14.84 -0.52
C GLU A 27 12.46 14.27 0.07
N ASN A 28 11.49 13.90 -0.77
CA ASN A 28 10.21 13.33 -0.33
C ASN A 28 10.25 11.81 -0.09
N PHE A 29 11.41 11.16 -0.26
CA PHE A 29 11.55 9.72 -0.07
C PHE A 29 11.77 9.40 1.40
N VAL A 30 10.82 8.66 2.00
CA VAL A 30 10.92 8.22 3.40
C VAL A 30 11.59 6.85 3.50
N GLY A 31 11.23 5.90 2.64
CA GLY A 31 11.78 4.53 2.67
C GLY A 31 11.05 3.58 1.71
N ARG A 32 11.54 2.34 1.62
CA ARG A 32 10.96 1.28 0.79
C ARG A 32 9.98 0.45 1.61
N ALA A 33 8.80 0.16 1.05
CA ALA A 33 7.88 -0.81 1.62
C ALA A 33 8.37 -2.24 1.31
N GLU A 34 8.94 -2.93 2.30
CA GLU A 34 9.56 -4.25 2.08
C GLU A 34 8.69 -5.44 2.52
N ARG A 35 7.85 -5.25 3.54
CA ARG A 35 7.06 -6.33 4.13
C ARG A 35 5.65 -5.89 4.45
N LEU A 36 4.69 -6.79 4.25
CA LEU A 36 3.33 -6.61 4.75
C LEU A 36 3.26 -7.11 6.19
N PHE A 37 3.12 -6.20 7.15
CA PHE A 37 3.05 -6.54 8.57
C PHE A 37 1.64 -6.98 9.01
N PHE A 38 0.60 -6.46 8.37
CA PHE A 38 -0.78 -6.70 8.79
C PHE A 38 -1.76 -6.61 7.62
N SER A 39 -2.73 -7.52 7.59
CA SER A 39 -3.83 -7.55 6.61
C SER A 39 -5.03 -8.25 7.24
N LEU A 40 -6.19 -7.59 7.20
CA LEU A 40 -7.49 -8.19 7.51
C LEU A 40 -8.19 -8.63 6.22
N ASP A 41 -9.22 -9.46 6.35
CA ASP A 41 -10.17 -9.73 5.28
C ASP A 41 -11.06 -8.52 4.98
N ASP A 42 -11.76 -8.56 3.85
CA ASP A 42 -12.53 -7.41 3.37
C ASP A 42 -13.85 -7.23 4.15
N ASP A 43 -14.25 -8.24 4.92
CA ASP A 43 -15.50 -8.29 5.71
C ASP A 43 -15.30 -7.88 7.19
N THR A 44 -14.06 -7.61 7.60
CA THR A 44 -13.73 -7.22 8.98
C THR A 44 -13.23 -5.78 9.04
N ALA A 45 -14.01 -4.92 9.68
CA ALA A 45 -13.56 -3.55 9.94
C ALA A 45 -12.43 -3.55 10.99
N ALA A 46 -11.49 -2.60 10.87
CA ALA A 46 -10.34 -2.53 11.76
C ALA A 46 -10.72 -2.40 13.25
N TRP A 47 -11.87 -1.82 13.59
CA TRP A 47 -12.30 -1.70 14.99
C TRP A 47 -12.89 -2.98 15.58
N GLU A 48 -13.19 -4.00 14.77
CA GLU A 48 -13.77 -5.28 15.23
C GLU A 48 -12.68 -6.22 15.76
N ILE A 49 -11.98 -5.79 16.80
CA ILE A 49 -10.78 -6.48 17.33
C ILE A 49 -11.06 -7.94 17.72
N TRP A 50 -12.30 -8.27 18.11
CA TRP A 50 -12.74 -9.62 18.44
C TRP A 50 -12.83 -10.57 17.22
N LYS A 51 -12.94 -10.04 15.99
CA LYS A 51 -12.93 -10.86 14.76
C LYS A 51 -11.52 -11.12 14.24
N TRP A 52 -10.53 -10.33 14.67
CA TRP A 52 -9.16 -10.40 14.15
C TRP A 52 -8.52 -11.80 14.21
N PRO A 53 -8.69 -12.63 15.26
CA PRO A 53 -8.09 -13.97 15.28
C PRO A 53 -8.51 -14.87 14.11
N PHE A 54 -9.65 -14.58 13.47
CA PHE A 54 -10.19 -15.34 12.34
C PHE A 54 -10.05 -14.59 11.01
N ALA A 55 -9.99 -13.26 11.05
CA ALA A 55 -9.95 -12.38 9.88
C ALA A 55 -8.53 -12.02 9.41
N ILE A 56 -7.51 -12.23 10.25
CA ILE A 56 -6.12 -11.97 9.85
C ILE A 56 -5.73 -12.92 8.72
N ARG A 57 -5.24 -12.35 7.61
CA ARG A 57 -4.69 -13.09 6.47
C ARG A 57 -3.27 -13.55 6.78
N TYR A 58 -3.14 -14.64 7.54
CA TYR A 58 -1.86 -15.17 8.03
C TYR A 58 -0.88 -15.53 6.92
N ASP A 59 -1.38 -15.92 5.75
CA ASP A 59 -0.61 -16.21 4.54
C ASP A 59 0.14 -14.99 3.98
N ARG A 60 -0.37 -13.78 4.23
CA ARG A 60 0.23 -12.52 3.78
C ARG A 60 1.12 -11.87 4.82
N LEU A 61 1.06 -12.29 6.08
CA LEU A 61 1.92 -11.78 7.14
C LEU A 61 3.38 -12.06 6.82
N PHE A 62 4.21 -11.02 6.91
CA PHE A 62 5.65 -11.06 6.61
C PHE A 62 6.01 -11.46 5.18
N SER A 63 5.03 -11.52 4.27
CA SER A 63 5.32 -11.67 2.86
C SER A 63 6.10 -10.46 2.37
N THR A 64 7.13 -10.75 1.57
CA THR A 64 7.94 -9.72 0.94
C THR A 64 7.15 -9.10 -0.21
N ILE A 65 7.07 -7.77 -0.23
CA ILE A 65 6.50 -7.04 -1.37
C ILE A 65 7.56 -7.07 -2.48
N LYS A 66 7.23 -7.68 -3.62
CA LYS A 66 8.12 -7.76 -4.79
C LYS A 66 8.17 -6.43 -5.52
#